data_AF-R9RDT8-F1
#
_entry.id   AF-R9RDT8-F1
#
_cell.length_a   1.000
_cell.length_b   1.000
_cell.length_c   1.000
_cell.angle_alpha   90.00
_cell.angle_beta   90.00
_cell.angle_gamma   90.00
#
_symmetry.space_group_name_H-M   'P 1'
#
loop_
_entity.id
_entity.type
_entity.pdbx_description
1 polymer ?
#
loop_
_entity_poly.entity_id
_entity_poly.type
_entity_poly.pdbx_seq_one_letter_code
_entity_poly.pdbx_strand_id
1 'polypeptide(L)'
;MQDDTFIFLDEFSDTELYVFLNKSKEKILKFIWKEKKIEIIGKYQEQQESNYSNEEPFDLAEIGYDSVVYKVLSKIEEEYFEWLDFSDWNDCLSIEISIYNYPDEIRNLDNEIIWTKENIKKEHMDIINQKNKKLEEQKKRGREYFKYLDELEILRREKVNTPKREEELIKKIEEREEAGKRYAEYKRNFKKWIKHMKKYLKNNEYIY
;
A
#
# COMPACT_ATOMS: atom_id res chain seq x y z
N MET A 1 -8.28 -21.70 -19.19
CA MET A 1 -9.69 -21.55 -18.80
C MET A 1 -10.01 -22.66 -17.82
N GLN A 2 -9.95 -22.32 -16.53
CA GLN A 2 -10.50 -23.12 -15.43
C GLN A 2 -10.81 -22.12 -14.31
N ASP A 3 -12.05 -21.64 -14.33
CA ASP A 3 -12.89 -21.24 -13.19
C ASP A 3 -12.27 -20.44 -12.04
N ASP A 4 -11.54 -19.36 -12.35
CA ASP A 4 -11.52 -18.19 -11.45
C ASP A 4 -12.89 -17.51 -11.56
N THR A 5 -13.89 -18.14 -10.94
CA THR A 5 -15.14 -17.48 -10.62
C THR A 5 -14.76 -16.41 -9.62
N PHE A 6 -14.37 -15.23 -10.11
CA PHE A 6 -14.20 -14.03 -9.31
C PHE A 6 -15.55 -13.74 -8.68
N ILE A 7 -15.74 -14.28 -7.48
CA ILE A 7 -16.81 -13.92 -6.57
C ILE A 7 -16.65 -12.41 -6.41
N PHE A 8 -17.58 -11.65 -6.98
CA PHE A 8 -17.86 -10.29 -6.53
C PHE A 8 -17.84 -10.34 -5.00
N LEU A 9 -16.87 -9.71 -4.34
CA LEU A 9 -16.89 -9.57 -2.89
C LEU A 9 -17.95 -8.51 -2.54
N ASP A 10 -19.22 -8.90 -2.68
CA ASP A 10 -20.39 -8.28 -2.03
C ASP A 10 -20.17 -8.21 -0.49
N GLU A 11 -19.15 -8.89 0.03
CA GLU A 11 -18.71 -8.90 1.43
C GLU A 11 -18.10 -7.58 1.92
N PHE A 12 -17.63 -6.68 1.04
CA PHE A 12 -16.85 -5.51 1.47
C PHE A 12 -17.49 -4.13 1.24
N SER A 13 -18.49 -4.04 0.37
CA SER A 13 -19.37 -2.85 0.23
C SER A 13 -20.09 -2.48 1.53
N ASP A 14 -20.12 -3.40 2.50
CA ASP A 14 -20.73 -3.23 3.81
C ASP A 14 -19.71 -3.10 4.96
N THR A 15 -18.41 -2.92 4.69
CA THR A 15 -17.46 -2.69 5.78
C THR A 15 -17.73 -1.39 6.52
N GLU A 16 -17.50 -1.40 7.83
CA GLU A 16 -17.86 -0.29 8.70
C GLU A 16 -17.09 0.99 8.35
N LEU A 17 -15.84 0.86 7.89
CA LEU A 17 -15.06 1.99 7.39
C LEU A 17 -15.67 2.54 6.10
N TYR A 18 -15.92 1.68 5.11
CA TYR A 18 -16.46 2.11 3.83
C TYR A 18 -17.82 2.81 3.97
N VAL A 19 -18.73 2.21 4.74
CA VAL A 19 -20.05 2.80 5.06
C VAL A 19 -19.90 4.15 5.76
N PHE A 20 -18.95 4.28 6.70
CA PHE A 20 -18.69 5.54 7.39
C PHE A 20 -18.16 6.63 6.45
N LEU A 21 -17.17 6.28 5.62
CA LEU A 21 -16.55 7.21 4.66
C LEU A 21 -17.57 7.69 3.63
N ASN A 22 -18.41 6.79 3.11
CA ASN A 22 -19.46 7.14 2.15
C ASN A 22 -20.50 8.11 2.75
N LYS A 23 -20.89 7.92 4.02
CA LYS A 23 -21.75 8.87 4.75
C LYS A 23 -21.07 10.23 5.03
N SER A 24 -19.75 10.31 4.88
CA SER A 24 -18.93 11.48 5.18
C SER A 24 -18.34 12.15 3.93
N LYS A 25 -18.84 11.80 2.72
CA LYS A 25 -18.37 12.29 1.41
C LYS A 25 -18.19 13.81 1.29
N GLU A 26 -18.97 14.62 2.00
CA GLU A 26 -18.85 16.09 1.91
C GLU A 26 -17.96 16.72 2.99
N LYS A 27 -17.34 15.90 3.85
CA LYS A 27 -16.59 16.37 5.03
C LYS A 27 -15.09 16.38 4.80
N ILE A 28 -14.42 17.33 5.43
CA ILE A 28 -12.97 17.28 5.64
C ILE A 28 -12.73 16.44 6.88
N LEU A 29 -11.92 15.40 6.74
CA LEU A 29 -11.61 14.43 7.78
C LEU A 29 -10.12 14.42 8.07
N LYS A 30 -9.77 14.14 9.32
CA LYS A 30 -8.39 13.91 9.75
C LYS A 30 -8.19 12.44 10.09
N PHE A 31 -7.34 11.77 9.34
CA PHE A 31 -6.99 10.36 9.48
C PHE A 31 -5.72 10.22 10.31
N ILE A 32 -5.72 9.31 11.29
CA ILE A 32 -4.61 9.15 12.24
C ILE A 32 -4.18 7.68 12.31
N TRP A 33 -2.89 7.44 12.05
CA TRP A 33 -2.20 6.17 12.29
C TRP A 33 -1.16 6.35 13.40
N LYS A 34 -1.53 5.95 14.62
CA LYS A 34 -0.76 6.18 15.85
C LYS A 34 0.58 5.44 15.84
N GLU A 35 0.60 4.18 15.41
CA GLU A 35 1.83 3.37 15.38
C GLU A 35 2.87 3.97 14.42
N LYS A 36 2.41 4.51 13.28
CA LYS A 36 3.27 5.07 12.24
C LYS A 36 3.52 6.57 12.40
N LYS A 37 2.88 7.21 13.39
CA LYS A 37 2.89 8.68 13.59
C LYS A 37 2.47 9.47 12.34
N ILE A 38 1.53 8.93 11.57
CA ILE A 38 1.02 9.54 10.35
C ILE A 38 -0.30 10.25 10.66
N GLU A 39 -0.41 11.50 10.22
CA GLU A 39 -1.66 12.28 10.27
C GLU A 39 -1.92 12.92 8.92
N ILE A 40 -3.11 12.71 8.37
CA ILE A 40 -3.50 13.24 7.06
C ILE A 40 -4.84 13.93 7.15
N ILE A 41 -4.91 15.16 6.67
CA ILE A 41 -6.18 15.87 6.47
C ILE A 41 -6.60 15.64 5.03
N GLY A 42 -7.77 15.04 4.83
CA GLY A 42 -8.30 14.71 3.51
C GLY A 42 -9.73 15.19 3.30
N LYS A 43 -10.07 15.52 2.05
CA LYS A 43 -11.45 15.72 1.61
C LYS A 43 -11.80 14.62 0.62
N TYR A 44 -12.92 13.94 0.83
CA TYR A 44 -13.36 12.89 -0.08
C TYR A 44 -13.46 13.44 -1.51
N GLN A 45 -12.99 12.64 -2.46
CA GLN A 45 -13.07 12.92 -3.89
C GLN A 45 -13.82 11.79 -4.57
N GLU A 46 -14.71 12.15 -5.49
CA GLU A 46 -15.63 11.21 -6.12
C GLU A 46 -14.90 10.27 -7.09
N GLN A 47 -14.61 9.05 -6.66
CA GLN A 47 -14.64 7.88 -7.55
C GLN A 47 -14.80 6.58 -6.75
N GLN A 48 -15.91 5.87 -6.99
CA GLN A 48 -15.95 4.42 -6.92
C GLN A 48 -15.68 3.95 -8.35
N GLU A 49 -14.41 3.87 -8.73
CA GLU A 49 -14.08 2.95 -9.80
C GLU A 49 -13.94 1.59 -9.13
N SER A 50 -14.66 0.59 -9.63
CA SER A 50 -14.28 -0.80 -9.44
C SER A 50 -12.88 -0.91 -10.02
N ASN A 51 -11.85 -0.66 -9.20
CA ASN A 51 -10.47 -0.47 -9.64
C ASN A 51 -9.89 -1.83 -10.02
N TYR A 52 -10.26 -2.32 -11.20
CA TYR A 52 -9.37 -3.17 -12.00
C TYR A 52 -8.28 -2.25 -12.55
N SER A 53 -7.38 -1.81 -11.67
CA SER A 53 -6.16 -1.14 -12.10
C SER A 53 -5.34 -2.16 -12.88
N ASN A 54 -5.20 -1.96 -14.19
CA ASN A 54 -4.16 -2.61 -14.99
C ASN A 54 -2.75 -2.08 -14.63
N GLU A 55 -2.66 -1.11 -13.73
CA GLU A 55 -1.42 -0.58 -13.18
C GLU A 55 -1.24 -1.11 -11.75
N GLU A 56 -0.81 -2.36 -11.63
CA GLU A 56 -0.60 -3.03 -10.34
C GLU A 56 0.53 -2.37 -9.53
N PRO A 57 0.26 -1.80 -8.34
CA PRO A 57 1.27 -1.72 -7.31
C PRO A 57 1.24 -3.08 -6.60
N PHE A 58 1.96 -4.06 -7.16
CA PHE A 58 2.20 -5.38 -6.55
C PHE A 58 0.96 -6.31 -6.55
N ASP A 59 0.54 -6.81 -7.72
CA ASP A 59 -0.44 -7.91 -7.94
C ASP A 59 -1.35 -8.21 -6.72
N LEU A 60 -2.18 -7.23 -6.39
CA LEU A 60 -3.21 -7.28 -5.35
C LEU A 60 -4.48 -7.97 -5.88
N ALA A 61 -4.46 -8.56 -7.09
CA ALA A 61 -5.61 -9.16 -7.73
C ALA A 61 -6.26 -10.28 -6.88
N GLU A 62 -5.47 -10.97 -6.05
CA GLU A 62 -5.97 -11.97 -5.08
C GLU A 62 -6.75 -11.36 -3.90
N ILE A 63 -6.69 -10.06 -3.68
CA ILE A 63 -7.19 -9.41 -2.46
C ILE A 63 -8.55 -8.73 -2.68
N GLY A 64 -8.88 -8.36 -3.92
CA GLY A 64 -9.96 -7.39 -4.15
C GLY A 64 -9.52 -6.01 -3.66
N TYR A 65 -9.95 -4.94 -4.31
CA TYR A 65 -9.52 -3.60 -3.94
C TYR A 65 -10.72 -2.67 -3.88
N ASP A 66 -11.35 -2.66 -2.70
CA ASP A 66 -12.31 -1.62 -2.34
C ASP A 66 -11.57 -0.50 -1.61
N SER A 67 -11.69 0.69 -2.15
CA SER A 67 -10.98 1.85 -1.65
C SER A 67 -11.83 3.09 -1.76
N VAL A 68 -11.45 4.10 -0.99
CA VAL A 68 -12.02 5.44 -1.11
C VAL A 68 -10.89 6.43 -1.32
N VAL A 69 -11.04 7.28 -2.33
CA VAL A 69 -10.05 8.30 -2.68
C VAL A 69 -10.32 9.59 -1.92
N TYR A 70 -9.28 10.12 -1.27
CA TYR A 70 -9.30 11.39 -0.56
C TYR A 70 -8.28 12.35 -1.15
N LYS A 71 -8.71 13.54 -1.52
CA LYS A 71 -7.80 14.66 -1.79
C LYS A 71 -7.04 15.00 -0.51
N VAL A 72 -5.73 14.98 -0.58
CA VAL A 72 -4.86 15.35 0.55
C VAL A 72 -4.79 16.88 0.65
N LEU A 73 -5.07 17.42 1.83
CA LEU A 73 -5.03 18.86 2.14
C LEU A 73 -3.86 19.25 3.06
N SER A 74 -3.27 18.29 3.77
CA SER A 74 -2.08 18.49 4.61
C SER A 74 -0.78 18.16 3.88
N LYS A 75 0.34 18.47 4.54
CA LYS A 75 1.67 18.02 4.11
C LYS A 75 1.81 16.50 4.24
N ILE A 76 2.45 15.86 3.26
CA ILE A 76 2.84 14.44 3.28
C ILE A 76 4.36 14.35 3.39
N GLU A 77 4.84 13.41 4.21
CA GLU A 77 6.25 13.09 4.34
C GLU A 77 6.63 11.90 3.45
N GLU A 78 7.89 11.84 2.98
CA GLU A 78 8.35 10.80 2.05
C GLU A 78 8.24 9.38 2.65
N GLU A 79 8.29 9.26 3.97
CA GLU A 79 8.10 7.99 4.68
C GLU A 79 6.66 7.44 4.59
N TYR A 80 5.67 8.28 4.32
CA TYR A 80 4.26 7.86 4.26
C TYR A 80 3.97 7.03 3.01
N PHE A 81 4.72 7.25 1.92
CA PHE A 81 4.47 6.58 0.65
C PHE A 81 4.64 5.05 0.77
N GLU A 82 5.48 4.53 1.68
CA GLU A 82 5.61 3.07 1.84
C GLU A 82 4.35 2.41 2.46
N TRP A 83 3.52 3.20 3.13
CA TRP A 83 2.36 2.73 3.92
C TRP A 83 1.02 3.03 3.28
N LEU A 84 0.97 4.04 2.43
CA LEU A 84 -0.26 4.57 1.87
C LEU A 84 -0.14 4.61 0.35
N ASP A 85 -1.23 4.28 -0.32
CA ASP A 85 -1.29 4.41 -1.76
C ASP A 85 -1.68 5.83 -2.12
N PHE A 86 -0.89 6.45 -2.99
CA PHE A 86 -1.08 7.83 -3.40
C PHE A 86 -1.22 7.86 -4.91
N SER A 87 -2.16 8.65 -5.39
CA SER A 87 -2.43 8.84 -6.81
C SER A 87 -2.54 10.34 -7.13
N ASP A 88 -2.35 10.66 -8.40
CA ASP A 88 -2.51 12.00 -8.95
C ASP A 88 -3.82 11.93 -9.68
N TRP A 89 -4.83 12.57 -9.10
CA TRP A 89 -6.19 12.53 -9.61
C TRP A 89 -6.69 13.94 -9.84
N ASN A 90 -6.99 14.29 -11.09
CA ASN A 90 -7.40 15.64 -11.48
C ASN A 90 -6.43 16.74 -11.00
N ASP A 91 -5.13 16.55 -11.26
CA ASP A 91 -4.05 17.46 -10.88
C ASP A 91 -3.96 17.72 -9.37
N CYS A 92 -4.43 16.78 -8.54
CA CYS A 92 -4.28 16.88 -7.11
C CYS A 92 -3.79 15.58 -6.49
N LEU A 93 -2.98 15.73 -5.43
CA LEU A 93 -2.53 14.59 -4.64
C LEU A 93 -3.71 13.99 -3.92
N SER A 94 -3.95 12.72 -4.22
CA SER A 94 -4.96 11.90 -3.60
C SER A 94 -4.32 10.74 -2.85
N ILE A 95 -4.92 10.38 -1.73
CA ILE A 95 -4.62 9.15 -1.00
C ILE A 95 -5.77 8.20 -1.18
N GLU A 96 -5.45 6.96 -1.44
CA GLU A 96 -6.41 5.90 -1.53
C GLU A 96 -6.40 5.11 -0.21
N ILE A 97 -7.51 5.21 0.52
CA ILE A 97 -7.68 4.49 1.77
C ILE A 97 -8.33 3.15 1.42
N SER A 98 -7.51 2.11 1.37
CA SER A 98 -7.97 0.74 1.23
C SER A 98 -8.64 0.26 2.52
N ILE A 99 -9.70 -0.55 2.38
CA ILE A 99 -10.29 -1.29 3.51
C ILE A 99 -9.27 -2.18 4.25
N TYR A 100 -8.16 -2.57 3.61
CA TYR A 100 -7.09 -3.39 4.20
C TYR A 100 -6.04 -2.55 4.96
N ASN A 101 -6.03 -1.24 4.75
CA ASN A 101 -5.13 -0.28 5.38
C ASN A 101 -5.97 0.88 5.99
N TYR A 102 -6.57 0.62 7.14
CA TYR A 102 -7.43 1.57 7.84
C TYR A 102 -6.67 2.39 8.91
N PRO A 103 -7.12 3.62 9.22
CA PRO A 103 -6.57 4.44 10.30
C PRO A 103 -6.91 3.86 11.68
N ASP A 104 -6.16 4.23 12.72
CA ASP A 104 -6.53 3.92 14.10
C ASP A 104 -7.80 4.68 14.51
N GLU A 105 -7.93 5.93 14.06
CA GLU A 105 -9.09 6.78 14.29
C GLU A 105 -9.22 7.86 13.22
N ILE A 106 -10.45 8.35 13.06
CA ILE A 106 -10.79 9.47 12.19
C ILE A 106 -11.42 10.56 13.04
N ARG A 107 -11.00 11.80 12.78
CA ARG A 107 -11.46 12.99 13.49
C ARG A 107 -12.10 14.01 12.55
N ASN A 108 -12.97 14.85 13.11
CA ASN A 108 -13.48 16.05 12.42
C ASN A 108 -12.49 17.24 12.58
N LEU A 109 -12.84 18.40 12.04
CA LEU A 109 -12.02 19.63 12.13
C LEU A 109 -11.92 20.18 13.57
N ASP A 110 -12.89 19.89 14.42
CA ASP A 110 -12.88 20.21 15.85
C ASP A 110 -12.02 19.22 16.66
N ASN A 111 -11.32 18.30 15.98
CA ASN A 111 -10.44 17.28 16.54
C ASN A 111 -11.15 16.25 17.43
N GLU A 112 -12.47 16.12 17.28
CA GLU A 112 -13.29 15.09 17.93
C GLU A 112 -13.16 13.77 17.19
N ILE A 113 -13.04 12.66 17.93
CA ILE A 113 -13.00 11.32 17.37
C ILE A 113 -14.41 10.92 16.93
N ILE A 114 -14.59 10.66 15.64
CA ILE A 114 -15.89 10.32 15.04
C ILE A 114 -15.94 8.90 14.49
N TRP A 115 -14.79 8.22 14.41
CA TRP A 115 -14.67 6.82 14.05
C TRP A 115 -13.36 6.26 14.59
N THR A 116 -13.34 4.97 14.94
CA THR A 116 -12.15 4.25 15.43
C THR A 116 -12.07 2.86 14.81
N LYS A 117 -10.88 2.26 14.78
CA LYS A 117 -10.73 0.86 14.33
C LYS A 117 -11.53 -0.15 15.15
N GLU A 118 -11.96 0.20 16.37
CA GLU A 118 -12.85 -0.65 17.19
C GLU A 118 -14.25 -0.79 16.58
N ASN A 119 -14.62 0.08 15.64
CA ASN A 119 -15.85 -0.06 14.87
C ASN A 119 -15.80 -1.24 13.89
N ILE A 120 -14.61 -1.76 13.55
CA ILE A 120 -14.46 -2.87 12.62
C ILE A 120 -14.80 -4.19 13.34
N LYS A 121 -15.67 -4.99 12.74
CA LYS A 121 -15.97 -6.33 13.25
C LYS A 121 -14.71 -7.20 13.26
N LYS A 122 -14.62 -8.06 14.28
CA LYS A 122 -13.50 -9.00 14.43
C LYS A 122 -13.30 -9.90 13.20
N GLU A 123 -14.38 -10.34 12.55
CA GLU A 123 -14.31 -11.18 11.35
C GLU A 123 -13.62 -10.47 10.19
N HIS A 124 -13.95 -9.18 9.95
CA HIS A 124 -13.28 -8.35 8.95
C HIS A 124 -11.80 -8.14 9.32
N MET A 125 -11.51 -7.89 10.60
CA MET A 125 -10.13 -7.74 11.10
C MET A 125 -9.30 -8.99 10.85
N ASP A 126 -9.85 -10.18 11.08
CA ASP A 126 -9.13 -11.44 10.88
C ASP A 126 -8.78 -11.65 9.40
N ILE A 127 -9.71 -11.33 8.48
CA ILE A 127 -9.46 -11.37 7.02
C ILE A 127 -8.36 -10.38 6.64
N ILE A 128 -8.47 -9.11 7.08
CA ILE A 128 -7.49 -8.07 6.78
C ILE A 128 -6.10 -8.48 7.31
N ASN A 129 -6.03 -8.97 8.54
CA ASN A 129 -4.77 -9.44 9.14
C ASN A 129 -4.15 -10.59 8.35
N GLN A 130 -4.95 -11.55 7.89
CA GLN A 130 -4.46 -12.66 7.07
C GLN A 130 -3.90 -12.17 5.73
N LYS A 131 -4.58 -11.23 5.07
CA LYS A 131 -4.14 -10.61 3.81
C LYS A 131 -2.84 -9.82 4.01
N ASN A 132 -2.79 -8.96 5.02
CA ASN A 132 -1.60 -8.17 5.34
C ASN A 132 -0.39 -9.06 5.69
N LYS A 133 -0.61 -10.17 6.40
CA LYS A 133 0.44 -11.14 6.68
C LYS A 133 1.02 -11.75 5.41
N LYS A 134 0.19 -12.18 4.46
CA LYS A 134 0.64 -12.71 3.17
C LYS A 134 1.43 -11.67 2.37
N LEU A 135 0.97 -10.43 2.35
CA LEU A 135 1.65 -9.32 1.68
C LEU A 135 3.05 -9.08 2.26
N GLU A 136 3.17 -9.04 3.60
CA GLU A 136 4.46 -8.84 4.26
C GLU A 136 5.42 -10.03 4.06
N GLU A 137 4.91 -11.26 3.98
CA GLU A 137 5.70 -12.43 3.61
C GLU A 137 6.24 -12.33 2.18
N GLN A 138 5.44 -11.87 1.22
CA GLN A 138 5.89 -11.64 -0.16
C GLN A 138 6.94 -10.53 -0.24
N LYS A 139 6.72 -9.39 0.41
CA LYS A 139 7.72 -8.31 0.51
C LYS A 139 9.01 -8.81 1.15
N LYS A 140 8.93 -9.65 2.19
CA LYS A 140 10.09 -10.26 2.83
C LYS A 140 10.86 -11.15 1.86
N ARG A 141 10.19 -12.05 1.12
CA ARG A 141 10.83 -12.89 0.09
C ARG A 141 11.49 -12.05 -1.00
N GLY A 142 10.84 -10.98 -1.44
CA GLY A 142 11.42 -10.02 -2.38
C GLY A 142 12.68 -9.34 -1.86
N ARG A 143 12.70 -8.89 -0.59
CA ARG A 143 13.90 -8.32 0.05
C ARG A 143 15.03 -9.35 0.16
N GLU A 144 14.71 -10.59 0.53
CA GLU A 144 15.68 -11.69 0.61
C GLU A 144 16.30 -12.00 -0.76
N TYR A 145 15.51 -11.99 -1.84
CA TYR A 145 16.01 -12.17 -3.20
C TYR A 145 17.13 -11.17 -3.53
N PHE A 146 16.90 -9.87 -3.29
CA PHE A 146 17.92 -8.85 -3.53
C PHE A 146 19.13 -9.00 -2.62
N LYS A 147 18.92 -9.34 -1.34
CA LYS A 147 20.02 -9.61 -0.41
C LYS A 147 20.93 -10.75 -0.92
N TYR A 148 20.35 -11.82 -1.48
CA TYR A 148 21.13 -12.94 -2.02
C TYR A 148 21.83 -12.58 -3.33
N LEU A 149 21.21 -11.76 -4.19
CA LEU A 149 21.89 -11.21 -5.36
C LEU A 149 23.12 -10.39 -4.97
N ASP A 150 22.98 -9.49 -3.99
CA ASP A 150 24.09 -8.68 -3.49
C ASP A 150 25.21 -9.55 -2.90
N GLU A 151 24.86 -10.57 -2.10
CA GLU A 151 25.83 -11.52 -1.54
C GLU A 151 26.58 -12.29 -2.64
N LEU A 152 25.86 -12.74 -3.67
CA LEU A 152 26.45 -13.44 -4.82
C LEU A 152 27.42 -12.54 -5.60
N GLU A 153 27.06 -11.26 -5.81
CA GLU A 153 27.93 -10.28 -6.46
C GLU A 153 29.22 -10.04 -5.67
N ILE A 154 29.11 -9.84 -4.34
CA ILE A 154 30.26 -9.65 -3.46
C ILE A 154 31.17 -10.87 -3.49
N LEU A 155 30.63 -12.08 -3.37
CA LEU A 155 31.41 -13.32 -3.41
C LEU A 155 32.19 -13.49 -4.72
N ARG A 156 31.57 -13.17 -5.85
CA ARG A 156 32.22 -13.22 -7.17
C ARG A 156 33.33 -12.16 -7.29
N ARG A 157 33.09 -10.96 -6.77
CA ARG A 157 34.04 -9.83 -6.81
C ARG A 157 35.27 -10.07 -5.94
N GLU A 158 35.07 -10.55 -4.71
CA GLU A 158 36.12 -10.74 -3.71
C GLU A 158 36.93 -12.02 -3.93
N LYS A 159 36.50 -12.90 -4.84
CA LYS A 159 37.17 -14.19 -5.15
C LYS A 159 37.35 -15.12 -3.93
N VAL A 160 36.59 -14.91 -2.86
CA VAL A 160 36.57 -15.75 -1.63
C VAL A 160 35.57 -16.91 -1.73
N ASN A 161 35.20 -17.28 -2.96
CA ASN A 161 34.09 -18.17 -3.25
C ASN A 161 34.50 -19.66 -3.23
N THR A 162 33.63 -20.51 -2.67
CA THR A 162 33.68 -21.97 -2.85
C THR A 162 32.50 -22.39 -3.73
N PRO A 163 32.68 -23.28 -4.73
CA PRO A 163 31.61 -23.66 -5.67
C PRO A 163 30.29 -24.05 -4.99
N LYS A 164 30.40 -24.73 -3.84
CA LYS A 164 29.25 -25.15 -3.03
C LYS A 164 28.44 -23.98 -2.47
N ARG A 165 29.09 -22.92 -1.99
CA ARG A 165 28.40 -21.75 -1.42
C ARG A 165 27.71 -20.94 -2.52
N GLU A 166 28.33 -20.83 -3.68
CA GLU A 166 27.73 -20.18 -4.85
C GLU A 166 26.46 -20.90 -5.30
N GLU A 167 26.53 -22.23 -5.44
CA GLU A 167 25.39 -23.07 -5.85
C GLU A 167 24.21 -22.95 -4.86
N GLU A 168 24.49 -22.96 -3.55
CA GLU A 168 23.47 -22.75 -2.51
C GLU A 168 22.80 -21.36 -2.61
N LEU A 169 23.56 -20.32 -2.94
CA LEU A 169 23.00 -18.96 -3.12
C LEU A 169 22.17 -18.85 -4.39
N ILE A 170 22.64 -19.42 -5.49
CA ILE A 170 21.89 -19.45 -6.76
C ILE A 170 20.53 -20.13 -6.55
N LYS A 171 20.50 -21.28 -5.88
CA LYS A 171 19.24 -21.97 -5.57
C LYS A 171 18.27 -21.10 -4.75
N LYS A 172 18.78 -20.39 -3.73
CA LYS A 172 17.94 -19.47 -2.91
C LYS A 172 17.39 -18.29 -3.71
N ILE A 173 18.15 -17.81 -4.69
CA ILE A 173 17.75 -16.76 -5.64
C ILE A 173 16.63 -17.28 -6.55
N GLU A 174 16.81 -18.46 -7.15
CA GLU A 174 15.82 -19.10 -8.02
C GLU A 174 14.48 -19.34 -7.31
N GLU A 175 14.50 -19.88 -6.08
CA GLU A 175 13.30 -20.10 -5.24
C GLU A 175 12.50 -18.81 -4.93
N ARG A 176 13.12 -17.64 -5.11
CA ARG A 176 12.55 -16.33 -4.77
C ARG A 176 12.45 -15.40 -5.98
N GLU A 177 12.77 -15.88 -7.19
CA GLU A 177 12.91 -15.04 -8.36
C GLU A 177 11.62 -14.28 -8.69
N GLU A 178 10.48 -14.97 -8.64
CA GLU A 178 9.18 -14.36 -8.91
C GLU A 178 8.84 -13.26 -7.89
N ALA A 179 8.94 -13.56 -6.59
CA ALA A 179 8.73 -12.56 -5.53
C ALA A 179 9.72 -11.39 -5.64
N GLY A 180 10.96 -11.68 -6.04
CA GLY A 180 12.00 -10.71 -6.34
C GLY A 180 11.62 -9.75 -7.47
N LYS A 181 11.16 -10.28 -8.61
CA LYS A 181 10.71 -9.50 -9.77
C LYS A 181 9.53 -8.58 -9.41
N ARG A 182 8.51 -9.12 -8.75
CA ARG A 182 7.35 -8.34 -8.28
C ARG A 182 7.77 -7.23 -7.32
N TYR A 183 8.66 -7.52 -6.37
CA TYR A 183 9.18 -6.51 -5.44
C TYR A 183 10.02 -5.44 -6.15
N ALA A 184 10.78 -5.82 -7.18
CA ALA A 184 11.54 -4.90 -8.01
C ALA A 184 10.63 -3.90 -8.73
N GLU A 185 9.55 -4.40 -9.31
CA GLU A 185 8.54 -3.62 -10.01
C GLU A 185 7.84 -2.65 -9.07
N TYR A 186 7.37 -3.14 -7.92
CA TYR A 186 6.83 -2.30 -6.85
C TYR A 186 7.79 -1.16 -6.47
N LYS A 187 9.06 -1.47 -6.17
CA LYS A 187 10.06 -0.43 -5.85
C LYS A 187 10.33 0.53 -7.01
N ARG A 188 10.21 0.08 -8.26
CA ARG A 188 10.40 0.92 -9.45
C ARG A 188 9.23 1.89 -9.63
N ASN A 189 8.00 1.40 -9.51
CA ASN A 189 6.78 2.20 -9.57
C ASN A 189 6.76 3.21 -8.43
N PHE A 190 7.12 2.78 -7.23
CA PHE A 190 7.30 3.64 -6.07
C PHE A 190 8.30 4.80 -6.29
N LYS A 191 9.48 4.51 -6.86
CA LYS A 191 10.48 5.55 -7.17
C LYS A 191 10.00 6.51 -8.24
N LYS A 192 9.32 6.02 -9.28
CA LYS A 192 8.71 6.86 -10.31
C LYS A 192 7.67 7.79 -9.68
N TRP A 193 6.86 7.25 -8.76
CA TRP A 193 5.85 7.98 -8.03
C TRP A 193 6.45 9.12 -7.20
N ILE A 194 7.41 8.81 -6.32
CA ILE A 194 8.12 9.83 -5.52
C ILE A 194 8.71 10.93 -6.41
N LYS A 195 9.30 10.56 -7.55
CA LYS A 195 9.87 11.54 -8.49
C LYS A 195 8.79 12.44 -9.11
N HIS A 196 7.63 11.88 -9.43
CA HIS A 196 6.49 12.65 -9.91
C HIS A 196 5.97 13.59 -8.83
N MET A 197 5.74 13.08 -7.61
CA MET A 197 5.22 13.86 -6.50
C MET A 197 6.14 14.99 -6.03
N LYS A 198 7.46 14.82 -6.17
CA LYS A 198 8.44 15.88 -5.91
C LYS A 198 8.22 17.15 -6.75
N LYS A 199 7.48 17.09 -7.87
CA LYS A 199 7.10 18.28 -8.64
C LYS A 199 6.10 19.17 -7.90
N TYR A 200 5.24 18.56 -7.09
CA TYR A 200 4.22 19.26 -6.32
C TYR A 200 4.73 19.67 -4.94
N LEU A 201 5.89 19.18 -4.49
CA LEU A 201 6.53 19.58 -3.24
C LEU A 201 7.42 20.83 -3.43
N LYS A 202 7.07 21.94 -2.78
CA LYS A 202 7.95 23.11 -2.62
C LYS A 202 8.07 23.47 -1.15
N ASN A 203 9.31 23.58 -0.67
CA ASN A 203 9.61 23.77 0.77
C ASN A 203 8.99 22.69 1.66
N ASN A 204 8.90 21.45 1.15
CA ASN A 204 8.19 20.34 1.79
C ASN A 204 6.69 20.61 2.00
N GLU A 205 6.07 21.53 1.27
CA GLU A 205 4.63 21.78 1.26
C GLU A 205 4.10 21.50 -0.16
N TYR A 206 2.90 20.93 -0.28
CA TYR A 206 2.30 20.70 -1.58
C TYR A 206 1.77 22.01 -2.16
N ILE A 207 2.19 22.36 -3.37
CA ILE A 207 1.61 23.46 -4.14
C ILE A 207 0.39 22.90 -4.88
N TYR A 208 -0.77 23.49 -4.58
CA TYR A 208 -2.05 23.22 -5.24
C TYR A 208 -2.06 23.62 -6.71
#